data_AF-A0A397JZ09-F1
#
_entry.id   AF-A0A397JZ09-F1
#
_cell.length_a   1.000
_cell.length_b   1.000
_cell.length_c   1.000
_cell.angle_alpha   90.00
_cell.angle_beta   90.00
_cell.angle_gamma   90.00
#
_symmetry.space_group_name_H-M   'P 1'
#
loop_
_entity.id
_entity.type
_entity.pdbx_description
1 polymer ?
#
loop_
_entity_poly.entity_id
_entity_poly.type
_entity_poly.pdbx_seq_one_letter_code
_entity_poly.pdbx_strand_id
1 'polypeptide(L)'
;MDLLTLGNAAEARAGWSSAYTIEAVLLQVKMALSSRDPRPARLDRNWNSEYSAIEAIDAYIRVANSHGWTIPNQWASLFGR
;
A
#
# COMPACT_ATOMS: atom_id res chain seq x y z
N MET A 1 -13.18 16.08 -2.22
CA MET A 1 -12.18 17.00 -1.65
C MET A 1 -11.08 16.13 -1.09
N ASP A 2 -10.07 15.85 -1.90
CA ASP A 2 -9.03 14.87 -1.59
C ASP A 2 -7.89 15.59 -0.87
N LEU A 3 -7.63 15.21 0.38
CA LEU A 3 -6.52 15.74 1.19
C LEU A 3 -5.14 15.36 0.62
N LEU A 4 -5.11 14.57 -0.45
CA LEU A 4 -3.89 14.05 -1.09
C LEU A 4 -3.44 14.83 -2.34
N THR A 5 -4.18 15.85 -2.79
CA THR A 5 -3.85 16.61 -4.02
C THR A 5 -3.16 17.96 -3.78
N LEU A 6 -2.70 18.26 -2.56
CA LEU A 6 -1.94 19.49 -2.24
C LEU A 6 -0.43 19.36 -2.55
N GLY A 7 -0.10 18.70 -3.66
CA GLY A 7 1.24 18.59 -4.23
C GLY A 7 1.14 18.24 -5.70
N ASN A 8 1.69 19.10 -6.56
CA ASN A 8 2.08 18.85 -7.96
C ASN A 8 1.30 17.78 -8.76
N ALA A 9 0.36 18.22 -9.59
CA ALA A 9 -0.37 17.39 -10.56
C ALA A 9 0.51 16.60 -11.58
N ALA A 10 1.84 16.78 -11.58
CA ALA A 10 2.78 16.02 -12.40
C ALA A 10 3.32 14.74 -11.74
N GLU A 11 3.27 14.60 -10.40
CA GLU A 11 3.66 13.37 -9.69
C GLU A 11 2.49 12.38 -9.52
N ALA A 12 1.31 12.74 -10.05
CA ALA A 12 0.02 12.03 -9.92
C ALA A 12 -0.01 10.55 -10.34
N ARG A 13 1.10 9.98 -10.83
CA ARG A 13 1.23 8.55 -11.17
C ARG A 13 1.80 7.70 -10.03
N ALA A 14 2.49 8.29 -9.07
CA ALA A 14 3.03 7.60 -7.90
C ALA A 14 2.73 8.44 -6.66
N GLY A 15 1.70 8.09 -5.89
CA GLY A 15 1.23 8.85 -4.72
C GLY A 15 2.20 8.93 -3.52
N TRP A 16 3.51 8.86 -3.77
CA TRP A 16 4.59 8.92 -2.79
C TRP A 16 5.46 10.15 -3.05
N SER A 17 5.73 10.94 -2.00
CA SER A 17 6.66 12.06 -2.03
C SER A 17 7.66 11.94 -0.87
N SER A 18 8.93 12.21 -1.13
CA SER A 18 9.97 12.25 -0.08
C SER A 18 9.78 13.41 0.89
N ALA A 19 8.87 14.34 0.59
CA ALA A 19 8.49 15.43 1.49
C ALA A 19 7.64 14.96 2.68
N TYR A 20 7.03 13.76 2.61
CA TYR A 20 6.24 13.23 3.71
C TYR A 20 7.11 12.81 4.90
N THR A 21 6.71 13.23 6.09
CA THR A 21 7.29 12.69 7.34
C THR A 21 6.67 11.32 7.66
N ILE A 22 7.35 10.53 8.48
CA ILE A 22 6.84 9.20 8.87
C ILE A 22 5.52 9.30 9.62
N GLU A 23 5.34 10.34 10.45
CA GLU A 23 4.09 10.60 11.17
C GLU A 23 2.93 10.84 10.20
N ALA A 24 3.18 11.60 9.13
CA ALA A 24 2.18 11.86 8.09
C ALA A 24 1.79 10.55 7.39
N VAL A 25 2.76 9.71 7.03
CA VAL A 25 2.51 8.40 6.39
C VAL A 25 1.70 7.48 7.31
N LEU A 26 2.08 7.36 8.58
CA LEU A 26 1.36 6.51 9.54
C LEU A 26 -0.07 7.00 9.79
N LEU A 27 -0.27 8.32 9.85
CA LEU A 27 -1.61 8.91 9.97
C LEU A 27 -2.47 8.62 8.73
N GLN A 28 -1.90 8.80 7.54
CA GLN A 28 -2.58 8.49 6.27
C GLN A 28 -2.98 7.01 6.19
N VAL A 29 -2.08 6.10 6.57
CA VAL A 29 -2.39 4.65 6.62
C VAL A 29 -3.53 4.37 7.60
N LYS A 30 -3.51 4.96 8.79
CA LYS A 30 -4.59 4.81 9.77
C LYS A 30 -5.94 5.31 9.24
N MET A 31 -5.95 6.48 8.59
CA MET A 31 -7.15 7.05 7.98
C MET A 31 -7.67 6.15 6.85
N ALA A 32 -6.80 5.66 5.98
CA ALA A 32 -7.15 4.75 4.89
C ALA A 32 -7.75 3.44 5.41
N LEU A 33 -7.15 2.81 6.42
CA LEU A 33 -7.68 1.59 7.05
C LEU A 33 -9.02 1.80 7.77
N SER A 34 -9.24 3.00 8.32
CA SER A 34 -10.48 3.36 9.01
C SER A 34 -11.58 3.88 8.06
N SER A 35 -11.23 4.11 6.79
CA SER A 35 -12.18 4.57 5.77
C SER A 35 -13.22 3.48 5.51
N ARG A 36 -14.46 3.92 5.25
CA ARG A 36 -15.55 3.03 4.81
C ARG A 36 -15.73 3.01 3.29
N ASP A 37 -15.01 3.87 2.57
CA ASP A 37 -15.10 4.05 1.13
C ASP A 37 -13.86 3.45 0.42
N PRO A 38 -14.02 2.64 -0.64
CA PRO A 38 -15.27 2.09 -1.22
C PRO A 38 -15.86 0.92 -0.42
N ARG A 39 -15.02 0.24 0.37
CA ARG A 39 -15.43 -0.81 1.31
C ARG A 39 -14.55 -0.74 2.54
N PRO A 40 -15.10 -0.92 3.75
CA PRO A 40 -14.31 -0.90 4.97
C PRO A 40 -13.31 -2.06 5.00
N ALA A 41 -12.15 -1.83 5.61
CA ALA A 41 -11.20 -2.89 5.92
C ALA A 41 -11.86 -3.99 6.77
N ARG A 42 -11.51 -5.25 6.51
CA ARG A 42 -12.08 -6.41 7.18
C ARG A 42 -10.97 -7.27 7.75
N LEU A 43 -11.24 -7.86 8.90
CA LEU A 43 -10.37 -8.88 9.48
C LEU A 43 -10.42 -10.15 8.63
N ASP A 44 -9.25 -10.73 8.36
CA ASP A 44 -9.15 -12.02 7.67
C ASP A 44 -9.73 -13.16 8.54
N ARG A 45 -10.25 -14.22 7.92
CA ARG A 45 -10.77 -15.38 8.67
C ARG A 45 -9.68 -16.08 9.46
N ASN A 46 -8.45 -16.05 8.95
CA ASN A 46 -7.27 -16.64 9.55
C ASN A 46 -6.46 -15.61 10.35
N TRP A 47 -7.13 -14.61 10.96
CA TRP A 47 -6.48 -13.54 11.71
C TRP A 47 -5.50 -13.99 12.80
N ASN A 48 -5.66 -15.21 13.29
CA ASN A 48 -4.82 -15.80 14.32
C ASN A 48 -3.57 -16.52 13.76
N SER A 49 -3.39 -16.50 12.44
CA SER A 49 -2.16 -16.95 11.78
C SER A 49 -1.21 -15.76 11.66
N GLU A 50 0.09 -16.02 11.78
CA GLU A 50 1.11 -14.98 11.65
C GLU A 50 1.17 -14.44 10.21
N TYR A 51 1.23 -13.10 10.09
CA TYR A 51 1.35 -12.44 8.79
C TYR A 51 2.81 -12.43 8.34
N SER A 52 3.11 -13.16 7.26
CA SER A 52 4.47 -13.34 6.77
C SER A 52 4.90 -12.27 5.77
N ALA A 53 6.21 -12.07 5.64
CA ALA A 53 6.77 -11.16 4.63
C ALA A 53 6.41 -11.59 3.19
N ILE A 54 6.24 -12.89 2.95
CA ILE A 54 5.86 -13.43 1.63
C ILE A 54 4.45 -12.97 1.27
N GLU A 55 3.51 -13.07 2.20
CA GLU A 55 2.13 -12.59 1.99
C GLU A 55 2.07 -11.09 1.72
N ALA A 56 2.92 -10.31 2.40
CA ALA A 56 3.05 -8.88 2.16
C ALA A 56 3.54 -8.57 0.73
N ILE A 57 4.56 -9.29 0.26
CA ILE A 57 5.03 -9.16 -1.12
C ILE A 57 3.94 -9.55 -2.11
N ASP A 58 3.28 -10.69 -1.91
CA ASP A 58 2.21 -11.14 -2.81
C ASP A 58 1.04 -10.15 -2.83
N ALA A 59 0.70 -9.55 -1.69
CA ALA A 59 -0.31 -8.49 -1.60
C ALA A 59 0.08 -7.24 -2.39
N TYR A 60 1.33 -6.78 -2.25
CA TYR A 60 1.84 -5.67 -3.04
C TYR A 60 1.79 -5.99 -4.54
N ILE A 61 2.25 -7.17 -4.96
CA ILE A 61 2.25 -7.59 -6.38
C ILE A 61 0.83 -7.53 -6.97
N ARG A 62 -0.19 -7.99 -6.22
CA ARG A 62 -1.60 -7.90 -6.68
C ARG A 62 -2.04 -6.46 -6.93
N VAL A 63 -1.72 -5.56 -6.00
CA VAL A 63 -2.06 -4.13 -6.10
C VAL A 63 -1.27 -3.47 -7.21
N ALA A 64 0.04 -3.72 -7.28
CA ALA A 64 0.93 -3.18 -8.30
C ALA A 64 0.46 -3.54 -9.72
N ASN A 65 0.08 -4.80 -9.95
CA ASN A 65 -0.49 -5.23 -11.24
C ASN A 65 -1.80 -4.50 -11.57
N SER A 66 -2.65 -4.23 -10.58
CA SER A 66 -3.94 -3.55 -10.76
C SER A 66 -3.76 -2.07 -11.10
N HIS A 67 -2.71 -1.44 -10.58
CA HIS A 67 -2.43 -0.01 -10.72
C HIS A 67 -1.29 0.30 -11.72
N GLY A 68 -0.69 -0.71 -12.35
CA GLY A 68 0.45 -0.56 -13.25
C GLY A 68 1.74 -0.09 -12.56
N TRP A 69 1.90 -0.38 -11.26
CA TRP A 69 3.13 -0.07 -10.54
C TRP A 69 4.24 -1.05 -10.90
N THR A 70 5.48 -0.57 -10.87
CA THR A 70 6.66 -1.39 -11.16
C THR A 70 6.91 -2.37 -10.02
N ILE A 71 7.06 -3.65 -10.37
CA ILE A 71 7.44 -4.71 -9.42
C ILE A 71 8.95 -4.94 -9.57
N PRO A 72 9.73 -4.88 -8.48
CA PRO A 72 11.17 -5.16 -8.56
C PRO A 72 11.43 -6.63 -8.90
N ASN A 73 12.25 -6.89 -9.93
CA ASN A 73 12.54 -8.25 -10.43
C ASN A 73 13.09 -9.20 -9.34
N GLN A 74 13.82 -8.66 -8.37
CA GLN A 74 14.44 -9.40 -7.27
C GLN A 74 13.44 -9.85 -6.19
N TRP A 75 12.19 -9.37 -6.20
CA TRP A 75 11.21 -9.75 -5.18
C TRP A 75 10.76 -11.19 -5.30
N ALA A 76 10.73 -11.75 -6.51
CA ALA A 76 10.45 -13.16 -6.73
C ALA A 76 11.51 -14.09 -6.10
N SER A 77 12.78 -13.64 -6.06
CA SER A 77 13.91 -14.42 -5.54
C SER A 77 14.23 -14.16 -4.06
N LEU A 78 13.64 -13.14 -3.43
CA LEU A 78 13.97 -12.73 -2.05
C LEU A 78 13.68 -13.82 -1.00
N PHE A 79 12.76 -14.74 -1.27
CA PHE A 79 12.32 -15.76 -0.32
C PHE A 79 12.39 -17.20 -0.85
N GLY A 80 13.22 -17.47 -1.87
CA GLY A 80 13.53 -18.83 -2.34
C GLY A 80 12.30 -19.66 -2.69
N ARG A 81 11.62 -19.32 -3.80
CA ARG A 81 10.69 -20.22 -4.47
C ARG A 81 11.44 -21.23 -5.34
#